data_AF-A0A7X5DA18-F1
#
_entry.id   AF-A0A7X5DA18-F1
#
_cell.length_a   1.000
_cell.length_b   1.000
_cell.length_c   1.000
_cell.angle_alpha   90.00
_cell.angle_beta   90.00
_cell.angle_gamma   90.00
#
_symmetry.space_group_name_H-M   'P 1'
#
loop_
_entity.id
_entity.type
_entity.pdbx_description
1 polymer ?
#
loop_
_entity_poly.entity_id
_entity_poly.type
_entity_poly.pdbx_seq_one_letter_code
_entity_poly.pdbx_strand_id
1 'polypeptide(L)'
;MRIKFDEPIIGKDNVLEIGSKDLDDFYVSASDTDRMNLFFILLTSLHYYEGNGDAVRAAHLSFLVAYYAFTPLTPPGSHYLALHYMNKAISLNPLPEYNEWLVVMEKGN
;
A
#
# COMPACT_ATOMS: atom_id res chain seq x y z
N MET A 1 -1.17 -3.06 13.59
CA MET A 1 -2.45 -2.70 12.93
C MET A 1 -3.54 -3.74 13.24
N ARG A 2 -4.78 -3.31 13.57
CA ARG A 2 -5.94 -4.21 13.69
C ARG A 2 -6.88 -3.94 12.51
N ILE A 3 -6.82 -4.80 11.49
CA ILE A 3 -7.69 -4.68 10.32
C ILE A 3 -9.08 -5.19 10.67
N LYS A 4 -10.09 -4.40 10.33
CA LYS A 4 -11.50 -4.80 10.38
C LYS A 4 -11.93 -5.22 8.98
N PHE A 5 -12.00 -6.53 8.72
CA PHE A 5 -12.38 -7.02 7.39
C PHE A 5 -13.85 -6.77 7.03
N ASP A 6 -14.68 -6.45 8.02
CA ASP A 6 -16.07 -6.00 7.88
C ASP A 6 -16.20 -4.51 7.52
N GLU A 7 -15.13 -3.72 7.68
CA GLU A 7 -15.02 -2.32 7.29
C GLU A 7 -13.85 -2.17 6.28
N PRO A 8 -14.08 -2.42 4.97
CA PRO A 8 -12.99 -2.58 3.99
C PRO A 8 -12.28 -1.27 3.61
N ILE A 9 -12.69 -0.14 4.19
CA ILE A 9 -12.09 1.18 4.00
C ILE A 9 -11.37 1.59 5.27
N ILE A 10 -10.06 1.81 5.16
CA ILE A 10 -9.26 2.33 6.27
C ILE A 10 -9.70 3.77 6.55
N GLY A 11 -10.09 4.04 7.80
CA GLY A 11 -10.56 5.35 8.23
C GLY A 11 -9.54 6.46 8.03
N LYS A 12 -10.03 7.67 7.70
CA LYS A 12 -9.22 8.84 7.33
C LYS A 12 -8.20 9.26 8.39
N ASP A 13 -8.49 8.99 9.66
CA ASP A 13 -7.68 9.37 10.81
C ASP A 13 -6.53 8.38 11.01
N ASN A 14 -6.69 7.13 10.56
CA ASN A 14 -5.71 6.06 10.74
C ASN A 14 -4.83 5.84 9.49
N VAL A 15 -5.34 6.14 8.29
CA VAL A 15 -4.68 5.74 7.04
C VAL A 15 -3.26 6.30 6.90
N LEU A 16 -3.03 7.53 7.33
CA LEU A 16 -1.71 8.18 7.24
C LEU A 16 -0.77 7.76 8.37
N GLU A 17 -1.27 7.09 9.41
CA GLU A 17 -0.46 6.56 10.52
C GLU A 17 0.15 5.20 10.18
N ILE A 18 -0.41 4.49 9.20
CA ILE A 18 0.09 3.19 8.76
C ILE A 18 1.37 3.39 7.95
N GLY A 19 2.48 2.85 8.44
CA GLY A 19 3.76 2.83 7.74
C GLY A 19 4.10 1.46 7.15
N SER A 20 5.20 1.40 6.40
CA SER A 20 5.78 0.15 5.86
C SER A 20 6.02 -0.91 6.95
N LYS A 21 6.56 -0.50 8.10
CA LYS A 21 6.78 -1.37 9.26
C LYS A 21 5.49 -2.03 9.78
N ASP A 22 4.37 -1.33 9.78
CA ASP A 22 3.08 -1.92 10.20
C ASP A 22 2.63 -3.04 9.27
N LEU A 23 2.98 -2.93 7.99
CA LEU A 23 2.68 -3.94 6.98
C LEU A 23 3.56 -5.19 7.17
N ASP A 24 4.85 -5.01 7.47
CA ASP A 24 5.75 -6.11 7.80
C ASP A 24 5.31 -6.83 9.08
N ASP A 25 5.05 -6.07 10.15
CA ASP A 25 4.61 -6.62 11.44
C ASP A 25 3.27 -7.37 11.30
N PHE A 26 2.36 -6.86 10.45
CA PHE A 26 1.13 -7.58 10.09
C PHE A 26 1.43 -8.88 9.33
N TYR A 27 2.25 -8.82 8.28
CA TYR A 27 2.54 -9.99 7.45
C TYR A 27 3.14 -11.15 8.25
N VAL A 28 4.06 -10.85 9.18
CA VAL A 28 4.69 -11.86 10.04
C VAL A 28 3.69 -12.60 10.92
N SER A 29 2.66 -11.91 11.41
CA SER A 29 1.70 -12.45 12.38
C SER A 29 0.39 -12.96 11.76
N ALA A 30 0.09 -12.58 10.52
CA ALA A 30 -1.17 -12.88 9.84
C ALA A 30 -1.21 -14.29 9.22
N SER A 31 -2.43 -14.82 9.06
CA SER A 31 -2.69 -16.00 8.23
C SER A 31 -2.50 -15.70 6.74
N ASP A 32 -2.30 -16.73 5.91
CA ASP A 32 -2.17 -16.54 4.46
C ASP A 32 -3.38 -15.85 3.84
N THR A 33 -4.58 -16.17 4.33
CA THR A 33 -5.82 -15.51 3.91
C THR A 33 -5.81 -14.03 4.29
N ASP A 34 -5.41 -13.69 5.52
CA ASP A 34 -5.39 -12.30 5.99
C ASP A 34 -4.30 -11.48 5.29
N ARG A 35 -3.16 -12.09 4.97
CA ARG A 35 -2.10 -11.45 4.16
C ARG A 35 -2.63 -10.99 2.82
N MET A 36 -3.40 -11.85 2.13
CA MET A 36 -4.04 -11.50 0.86
C MET A 36 -5.16 -10.47 1.05
N ASN A 37 -5.99 -10.62 2.09
CA ASN A 37 -7.08 -9.70 2.34
C ASN A 37 -6.60 -8.27 2.64
N LEU A 38 -5.46 -8.09 3.32
CA LEU A 38 -4.86 -6.78 3.53
C LEU A 38 -4.55 -6.09 2.19
N PHE A 39 -4.01 -6.80 1.21
CA PHE A 39 -3.76 -6.22 -0.11
C PHE A 39 -5.05 -5.65 -0.73
N PHE A 40 -6.15 -6.41 -0.67
CA PHE A 40 -7.44 -5.96 -1.18
C PHE A 40 -8.04 -4.79 -0.38
N ILE A 41 -7.79 -4.71 0.93
CA ILE A 41 -8.21 -3.57 1.76
C ILE A 41 -7.43 -2.30 1.40
N LEU A 42 -6.11 -2.41 1.23
CA LEU A 42 -5.30 -1.28 0.78
C LEU A 42 -5.77 -0.79 -0.60
N LEU A 43 -6.02 -1.72 -1.52
CA LEU A 43 -6.48 -1.41 -2.87
C LEU A 43 -7.90 -0.79 -2.87
N THR A 44 -8.83 -1.33 -2.08
CA THR A 44 -10.19 -0.80 -1.98
C THR A 44 -10.18 0.59 -1.36
N SER A 45 -9.40 0.79 -0.30
CA SER A 45 -9.22 2.09 0.34
C SER A 45 -8.62 3.10 -0.63
N LEU A 46 -7.61 2.69 -1.42
CA LEU A 46 -7.00 3.54 -2.44
C LEU A 46 -8.06 4.09 -3.40
N HIS A 47 -8.84 3.20 -4.01
CA HIS A 47 -9.88 3.59 -4.96
C HIS A 47 -10.97 4.46 -4.32
N TYR A 48 -11.31 4.23 -3.06
CA TYR A 48 -12.25 5.07 -2.32
C TYR A 48 -11.74 6.52 -2.18
N TYR A 49 -10.50 6.71 -1.72
CA TYR A 49 -9.95 8.07 -1.56
C TYR A 49 -9.67 8.75 -2.90
N GLU A 50 -9.21 8.00 -3.90
CA GLU A 50 -9.02 8.49 -5.27
C GLU A 50 -10.34 8.98 -5.88
N GLY A 51 -11.41 8.19 -5.78
CA GLY A 51 -12.75 8.56 -6.27
C GLY A 51 -13.35 9.77 -5.56
N ASN A 52 -12.93 10.04 -4.31
CA ASN A 52 -13.35 11.20 -3.53
C ASN A 52 -12.43 12.42 -3.70
N GLY A 53 -11.39 12.34 -4.54
CA GLY A 53 -10.45 13.43 -4.79
C GLY A 53 -9.46 13.71 -3.66
N ASP A 54 -9.29 12.80 -2.69
CA ASP A 54 -8.30 12.93 -1.62
C ASP A 54 -6.94 12.41 -2.09
N ALA A 55 -6.22 13.26 -2.81
CA ALA A 55 -4.93 12.92 -3.42
C ALA A 55 -3.87 12.50 -2.39
N VAL A 56 -3.87 13.09 -1.18
CA VAL A 56 -2.87 12.79 -0.15
C VAL A 56 -3.04 11.36 0.37
N ARG A 57 -4.27 10.96 0.73
CA ARG A 57 -4.53 9.59 1.21
C ARG A 57 -4.42 8.57 0.08
N ALA A 58 -4.87 8.92 -1.12
CA ALA A 58 -4.72 8.07 -2.29
C ALA A 58 -3.24 7.85 -2.64
N ALA A 59 -2.38 8.87 -2.53
CA ALA A 59 -0.95 8.72 -2.72
C ALA A 59 -0.34 7.77 -1.68
N HIS A 60 -0.68 7.99 -0.40
CA HIS A 60 -0.17 7.16 0.70
C HIS A 60 -0.59 5.70 0.55
N LEU A 61 -1.85 5.44 0.21
CA LEU A 61 -2.33 4.08 -0.05
C LEU A 61 -1.69 3.47 -1.30
N SER A 62 -1.43 4.26 -2.34
CA SER A 62 -0.68 3.78 -3.51
C SER A 62 0.73 3.34 -3.11
N PHE A 63 1.41 4.09 -2.25
CA PHE A 63 2.69 3.69 -1.68
C PHE A 63 2.57 2.40 -0.86
N LEU A 64 1.59 2.29 0.04
CA LEU A 64 1.40 1.08 0.86
C LEU A 64 1.08 -0.16 -0.01
N VAL A 65 0.27 -0.02 -1.06
CA VAL A 65 0.00 -1.11 -2.04
C VAL A 65 1.29 -1.51 -2.75
N ALA A 66 2.07 -0.53 -3.23
CA ALA A 66 3.32 -0.78 -3.92
C ALA A 66 4.32 -1.53 -3.04
N TYR A 67 4.54 -1.01 -1.83
CA TYR A 67 5.40 -1.60 -0.82
C TYR A 67 4.96 -3.03 -0.50
N TYR A 68 3.69 -3.21 -0.12
CA TYR A 68 3.19 -4.52 0.30
C TYR A 68 3.29 -5.59 -0.79
N ALA A 69 3.04 -5.21 -2.05
CA ALA A 69 3.23 -6.11 -3.17
C ALA A 69 4.70 -6.48 -3.39
N PHE A 70 5.62 -5.53 -3.20
CA PHE A 70 7.04 -5.68 -3.50
C PHE A 70 7.84 -6.41 -2.43
N THR A 71 7.59 -6.12 -1.14
CA THR A 71 8.41 -6.60 -0.02
C THR A 71 7.82 -7.86 0.65
N PRO A 72 6.66 -7.83 1.32
CA PRO A 72 6.17 -9.01 2.03
C PRO A 72 5.40 -9.98 1.13
N LEU A 73 4.49 -9.51 0.27
CA LEU A 73 3.54 -10.40 -0.42
C LEU A 73 4.17 -11.10 -1.63
N THR A 74 4.93 -10.36 -2.45
CA THR A 74 5.72 -10.87 -3.58
C THR A 74 5.01 -11.83 -4.56
N PRO A 75 3.73 -11.63 -4.93
CA PRO A 75 3.06 -12.55 -5.85
C PRO A 75 3.69 -12.48 -7.26
N PRO A 76 3.42 -13.45 -8.15
CA PRO A 76 3.80 -13.34 -9.56
C PRO A 76 3.34 -11.98 -10.15
N GLY A 77 4.27 -11.26 -10.78
CA GLY A 77 4.02 -9.92 -11.32
C GLY A 77 4.07 -8.78 -10.30
N SER A 78 4.46 -9.05 -9.04
CA SER A 78 4.61 -8.06 -7.96
C SER A 78 5.42 -6.84 -8.37
N HIS A 79 6.56 -7.04 -9.03
CA HIS A 79 7.44 -5.96 -9.45
C HIS A 79 6.73 -4.95 -10.39
N TYR A 80 5.95 -5.43 -11.35
CA TYR A 80 5.20 -4.56 -12.26
C TYR A 80 4.10 -3.78 -11.52
N LEU A 81 3.37 -4.46 -10.63
CA LEU A 81 2.34 -3.83 -9.80
C LEU A 81 2.94 -2.79 -8.85
N ALA A 82 4.07 -3.11 -8.22
CA ALA A 82 4.78 -2.22 -7.32
C ALA A 82 5.19 -0.93 -8.02
N LEU A 83 5.83 -1.03 -9.19
CA LEU A 83 6.19 0.15 -9.98
C LEU A 83 4.96 0.96 -10.42
N HIS A 84 3.87 0.30 -10.81
CA HIS A 84 2.63 1.00 -11.18
C HIS A 84 2.10 1.86 -10.03
N TYR A 85 1.93 1.27 -8.86
CA TYR A 85 1.39 1.99 -7.70
C TYR A 85 2.38 2.98 -7.10
N MET A 86 3.69 2.70 -7.15
CA MET A 86 4.71 3.64 -6.70
C MET A 86 4.71 4.92 -7.54
N ASN A 87 4.65 4.77 -8.88
CA ASN A 87 4.52 5.91 -9.78
C ASN A 87 3.20 6.68 -9.56
N LYS A 88 2.09 5.98 -9.26
CA LYS A 88 0.83 6.64 -8.86
C LYS A 88 0.99 7.44 -7.57
N ALA A 89 1.67 6.91 -6.55
CA ALA A 89 1.90 7.64 -5.30
C ALA A 89 2.65 8.95 -5.54
N ILE A 90 3.73 8.89 -6.33
CA ILE A 90 4.56 10.06 -6.68
C ILE A 90 3.76 11.08 -7.49
N SER A 91 2.92 10.64 -8.43
CA SER A 91 2.13 11.56 -9.26
C SER A 91 1.02 12.28 -8.48
N LEU A 92 0.44 11.61 -7.48
CA LEU A 92 -0.62 12.16 -6.65
C LEU A 92 -0.07 13.09 -5.55
N ASN A 93 1.01 12.69 -4.87
CA ASN A 93 1.65 13.49 -3.83
C ASN A 93 3.14 13.12 -3.71
N PRO A 94 4.06 13.89 -4.31
CA PRO A 94 5.48 13.56 -4.31
C PRO A 94 6.10 13.76 -2.92
N LEU A 95 6.52 12.68 -2.29
CA LEU A 95 7.29 12.70 -1.04
C LEU A 95 8.71 12.13 -1.25
N PRO A 96 9.72 12.56 -0.48
CA PRO A 96 11.08 12.01 -0.58
C PRO A 96 11.13 10.49 -0.42
N GLU A 97 10.43 9.95 0.58
CA GLU A 97 10.35 8.51 0.85
C GLU A 97 9.87 7.70 -0.37
N TYR A 98 8.91 8.23 -1.13
CA TYR A 98 8.37 7.55 -2.30
C TYR A 98 9.41 7.41 -3.42
N ASN A 99 10.26 8.43 -3.59
CA ASN A 99 11.34 8.40 -4.57
C ASN A 99 12.46 7.44 -4.13
N GLU A 100 12.77 7.40 -2.83
CA GLU A 100 13.73 6.44 -2.28
C GLU A 100 13.27 5.00 -2.54
N TRP A 101 11.99 4.70 -2.31
CA TRP A 101 11.41 3.39 -2.60
C TRP A 101 11.34 3.07 -4.09
N LEU A 102 11.06 4.05 -4.95
CA LEU A 102 11.10 3.83 -6.40
C LEU A 102 12.47 3.34 -6.86
N VAL A 103 13.55 3.97 -6.40
CA VAL A 103 14.93 3.57 -6.74
C VAL A 103 15.25 2.14 -6.26
N VAL A 104 14.67 1.71 -5.13
CA VAL A 104 14.78 0.34 -4.65
C VAL A 104 14.00 -0.61 -5.57
N MET A 105 12.75 -0.29 -5.88
CA MET A 105 11.86 -1.12 -6.69
C MET A 105 12.36 -1.31 -8.12
N GLU A 106 12.95 -0.29 -8.74
CA GLU A 106 13.52 -0.35 -10.09
C GLU A 106 14.64 -1.39 -10.24
N LYS A 107 15.27 -1.81 -9.13
CA LYS A 107 16.30 -2.85 -9.12
C LYS A 107 15.71 -4.27 -9.17
N GLY A 108 14.40 -4.39 -9.02
CA GLY A 108 13.69 -5.67 -8.95
C GLY A 108 13.57 -6.24 -7.53
N ASN A 109 12.65 -7.19 -7.41
CA ASN A 109 12.36 -7.99 -6.22
C ASN A 109 13.36 -9.16 -6.09
#